data_AF-A0A7Y2JUK5-F1
#
_entry.id   AF-A0A7Y2JUK5-F1
#
_cell.length_a   1.000
_cell.length_b   1.000
_cell.length_c   1.000
_cell.angle_alpha   90.00
_cell.angle_beta   90.00
_cell.angle_gamma   90.00
#
_symmetry.space_group_name_H-M   'P 1'
#
loop_
_entity.id
_entity.type
_entity.pdbx_description
1 polymer ?
#
loop_
_entity_poly.entity_id
_entity_poly.type
_entity_poly.pdbx_seq_one_letter_code
_entity_poly.pdbx_strand_id
1 'polypeptide(L)'
;MQIRFGRIIVAAIAVEVLAVLALILLVVVFGPSDPTAAEAYAERLGFWVGPIAGFVFCLLGGWWVAKGLSASHVLNGLVLGVTVAVIDIVILLASGAEFHPVFAVSNIGRVVAGTIGGWLAGRSMPGAVSST
;
A
#
# COMPACT_ATOMS: atom_id res chain seq x y z
N MET A 1 -3.99 1.38 -24.07
CA MET A 1 -3.59 1.19 -22.67
C MET A 1 -4.75 0.58 -21.91
N GLN A 2 -4.57 -0.56 -21.23
CA GLN A 2 -5.63 -1.19 -20.45
C GLN A 2 -5.43 -0.83 -18.97
N ILE A 3 -6.19 0.14 -18.46
CA ILE A 3 -6.19 0.53 -17.04
C ILE A 3 -7.46 -0.02 -16.39
N ARG A 4 -7.33 -0.79 -15.30
CA ARG A 4 -8.47 -1.37 -14.56
C ARG A 4 -8.84 -0.49 -13.37
N PHE A 5 -9.42 0.69 -13.63
CA PHE A 5 -9.79 1.65 -12.59
C PHE A 5 -10.60 1.05 -11.44
N GLY A 6 -11.60 0.20 -11.72
CA GLY A 6 -12.38 -0.47 -10.68
C GLY A 6 -11.53 -1.32 -9.74
N ARG A 7 -10.56 -2.10 -10.27
CA ARG A 7 -9.64 -2.89 -9.44
C ARG A 7 -8.68 -2.00 -8.67
N ILE A 8 -8.22 -0.90 -9.27
CA ILE A 8 -7.34 0.06 -8.62
C ILE A 8 -8.03 0.70 -7.41
N ILE A 9 -9.27 1.17 -7.56
CA ILE A 9 -10.02 1.79 -6.46
C ILE A 9 -10.22 0.79 -5.32
N VAL A 10 -10.68 -0.43 -5.64
CA VAL A 10 -10.88 -1.48 -4.64
C VAL A 10 -9.58 -1.83 -3.92
N ALA A 11 -8.48 -2.00 -4.67
CA ALA A 11 -7.18 -2.28 -4.09
C ALA A 11 -6.67 -1.13 -3.23
N ALA A 12 -6.85 0.12 -3.66
CA ALA A 12 -6.38 1.28 -2.92
C ALA A 12 -7.06 1.40 -1.55
N ILE A 13 -8.38 1.23 -1.51
CA ILE A 13 -9.16 1.20 -0.26
C ILE A 13 -8.71 0.01 0.60
N ALA A 14 -8.55 -1.18 0.00
CA ALA A 14 -8.12 -2.36 0.73
C ALA A 14 -6.73 -2.19 1.35
N VAL A 15 -5.79 -1.54 0.67
CA VAL A 15 -4.44 -1.28 1.19
C VAL A 15 -4.48 -0.44 2.47
N GLU A 16 -5.25 0.65 2.48
CA GLU A 16 -5.37 1.49 3.67
C GLU A 16 -6.07 0.76 4.83
N VAL A 17 -7.18 0.07 4.53
CA VAL A 17 -7.91 -0.69 5.54
C VAL A 17 -7.01 -1.78 6.15
N LEU A 18 -6.25 -2.51 5.34
CA LEU A 18 -5.33 -3.54 5.82
C LEU A 18 -4.18 -2.95 6.65
N ALA A 19 -3.66 -1.77 6.29
CA ALA A 19 -2.63 -1.10 7.06
C ALA A 19 -3.15 -0.69 8.46
N VAL A 20 -4.35 -0.13 8.53
CA VAL A 20 -5.01 0.22 9.81
C VAL A 20 -5.30 -1.04 10.62
N LEU A 21 -5.84 -2.10 10.01
CA LEU A 21 -6.09 -3.37 10.69
C LEU A 21 -4.80 -4.01 11.22
N ALA A 22 -3.69 -3.90 10.50
CA ALA A 22 -2.40 -4.38 10.96
C ALA A 22 -1.94 -3.64 12.23
N LEU A 23 -2.11 -2.31 12.27
CA LEU A 23 -1.84 -1.53 13.47
C LEU A 23 -2.74 -1.95 14.64
N ILE A 24 -4.06 -2.04 14.41
CA ILE A 24 -5.03 -2.46 15.44
C ILE A 24 -4.65 -3.82 16.01
N LEU A 25 -4.33 -4.79 15.14
CA LEU A 25 -3.93 -6.14 15.56
C LEU A 25 -2.69 -6.09 16.46
N LEU A 26 -1.66 -5.31 16.09
CA LEU A 26 -0.45 -5.20 16.89
C LEU A 26 -0.72 -4.56 18.26
N VAL A 27 -1.56 -3.53 18.31
CA VAL A 27 -1.96 -2.89 19.59
C VAL A 27 -2.77 -3.87 20.45
N VAL A 28 -3.68 -4.64 19.86
CA VAL A 28 -4.48 -5.62 20.61
C VAL A 28 -3.63 -6.77 21.16
N VAL A 29 -2.61 -7.22 20.41
CA VAL A 29 -1.77 -8.36 20.81
C VAL A 29 -0.64 -7.95 21.75
N PHE A 30 -0.03 -6.79 21.53
CA PHE A 30 1.20 -6.37 22.22
C PHE A 30 1.05 -5.10 23.05
N GLY A 31 -0.08 -4.39 22.95
CA GLY A 31 -0.33 -3.17 23.69
C GLY A 31 -0.62 -3.41 25.17
N PRO A 32 -0.42 -2.39 26.01
CA PRO A 32 -0.78 -2.44 27.42
C PRO A 32 -2.30 -2.50 27.61
N SER A 33 -2.75 -3.07 28.74
CA SER A 33 -4.17 -3.18 29.08
C SER A 33 -4.77 -1.85 29.57
N ASP A 34 -3.93 -0.92 30.02
CA ASP A 34 -4.37 0.42 30.39
C ASP A 34 -4.71 1.25 29.14
N PRO A 35 -5.92 1.83 29.05
CA PRO A 35 -6.36 2.55 27.85
C PRO A 35 -5.48 3.74 27.47
N THR A 36 -4.99 4.50 28.46
CA THR A 36 -4.16 5.69 28.19
C THR A 36 -2.77 5.30 27.70
N ALA A 37 -2.20 4.24 28.27
CA ALA A 37 -0.96 3.67 27.81
C ALA A 37 -1.09 3.03 26.41
N ALA A 38 -2.26 2.45 26.10
CA ALA A 38 -2.53 1.82 24.81
C ALA A 38 -2.61 2.83 23.68
N GLU A 39 -3.22 3.99 23.93
CA GLU A 39 -3.27 5.11 22.98
C GLU A 39 -1.87 5.63 22.65
N ALA A 40 -1.06 5.94 23.67
CA ALA A 40 0.31 6.39 23.48
C ALA A 40 1.20 5.34 22.79
N TYR A 41 0.95 4.05 23.05
CA TYR A 41 1.62 2.95 22.36
C TYR A 41 1.20 2.88 20.88
N ALA A 42 -0.10 3.02 20.59
CA ALA A 42 -0.64 3.01 19.23
C ALA A 42 -0.09 4.17 18.38
N GLU A 43 0.05 5.37 18.93
CA GLU A 43 0.64 6.51 18.22
C GLU A 43 2.10 6.25 17.81
N ARG A 44 2.92 5.79 18.75
CA ARG A 44 4.34 5.48 18.50
C ARG A 44 4.50 4.34 17.50
N LEU A 45 3.65 3.33 17.61
CA LEU A 45 3.69 2.18 16.72
C LEU A 45 3.18 2.53 15.33
N GLY A 46 2.12 3.33 15.23
CA GLY A 46 1.53 3.82 13.99
C GLY A 46 2.52 4.58 13.11
N PHE A 47 3.43 5.34 13.72
CA PHE A 47 4.52 6.04 13.02
C PHE A 47 5.38 5.11 12.15
N TRP A 48 5.61 3.87 12.58
CA TRP A 48 6.43 2.90 11.85
C TRP A 48 5.59 1.88 11.08
N VAL A 49 4.47 1.43 11.65
CA VAL A 49 3.62 0.42 11.05
C VAL A 49 2.93 0.95 9.79
N GLY A 50 2.47 2.21 9.80
CA GLY A 50 1.84 2.81 8.62
C GLY A 50 2.72 2.71 7.37
N PRO A 51 3.97 3.22 7.40
CA PRO A 51 4.88 3.11 6.27
C PRO A 51 5.20 1.69 5.81
N ILE A 52 5.45 0.78 6.76
CA ILE A 52 5.82 -0.60 6.44
C ILE A 52 4.64 -1.36 5.85
N ALA A 53 3.48 -1.30 6.51
CA ALA A 53 2.26 -1.95 6.05
C ALA A 53 1.81 -1.37 4.71
N GLY A 54 1.82 -0.04 4.57
CA GLY A 54 1.50 0.65 3.32
C GLY A 54 2.38 0.20 2.16
N PHE A 55 3.70 0.05 2.36
CA PHE A 55 4.60 -0.49 1.36
C PHE A 55 4.24 -1.93 0.96
N VAL A 56 4.12 -2.83 1.95
CA VAL A 56 3.85 -4.25 1.72
C VAL A 56 2.51 -4.43 1.00
N PHE A 57 1.45 -3.80 1.48
CA PHE A 57 0.13 -3.92 0.88
C PHE A 57 0.05 -3.23 -0.48
N CYS A 58 0.75 -2.12 -0.73
CA CYS A 58 0.88 -1.55 -2.09
C CYS A 58 1.54 -2.53 -3.06
N LEU A 59 2.58 -3.25 -2.63
CA LEU A 59 3.25 -4.25 -3.47
C LEU A 59 2.27 -5.37 -3.83
N LEU A 60 1.60 -5.95 -2.84
CA LEU A 60 0.62 -7.01 -3.05
C LEU A 60 -0.57 -6.55 -3.88
N GLY A 61 -1.06 -5.34 -3.63
CA GLY A 61 -2.13 -4.70 -4.39
C GLY A 61 -1.72 -4.46 -5.84
N GLY A 62 -0.51 -3.96 -6.08
CA GLY A 62 0.02 -3.70 -7.42
C GLY A 62 0.12 -5.00 -8.23
N TRP A 63 0.62 -6.06 -7.59
CA TRP A 63 0.63 -7.38 -8.18
C TRP A 63 -0.77 -7.89 -8.50
N TRP A 64 -1.70 -7.79 -7.54
CA TRP A 64 -3.06 -8.25 -7.73
C TRP A 64 -3.78 -7.50 -8.85
N VAL A 65 -3.75 -6.16 -8.85
CA VAL A 65 -4.39 -5.32 -9.86
C VAL A 65 -3.89 -5.66 -11.26
N ALA A 66 -2.58 -5.84 -11.41
CA ALA A 66 -1.94 -6.14 -12.67
C ALA A 66 -2.06 -7.62 -13.10
N LYS A 67 -2.38 -8.54 -12.18
CA LYS A 67 -2.52 -9.97 -12.47
C LYS A 67 -3.61 -10.21 -13.53
N GLY A 68 -3.25 -10.97 -14.56
CA GLY A 68 -4.14 -11.36 -15.66
C GLY A 68 -4.40 -10.25 -16.68
N LEU A 69 -3.56 -9.22 -16.73
CA LEU A 69 -3.54 -8.26 -17.84
C LEU A 69 -2.71 -8.84 -18.99
N SER A 70 -3.05 -8.48 -20.23
CA SER A 70 -2.21 -8.80 -21.38
C SER A 70 -1.06 -7.79 -21.55
N ALA A 71 -1.24 -6.55 -21.07
CA ALA A 71 -0.26 -5.47 -21.18
C ALA A 71 -0.43 -4.43 -20.05
N SER A 72 0.45 -3.42 -20.00
CA SER A 72 0.35 -2.27 -19.08
C SER A 72 0.42 -2.61 -17.57
N HIS A 73 1.07 -3.72 -17.20
CA HIS A 73 1.21 -4.18 -15.82
C HIS A 73 1.86 -3.13 -14.89
N VAL A 74 3.03 -2.62 -15.29
CA VAL A 74 3.78 -1.60 -14.53
C VAL A 74 2.97 -0.32 -14.37
N LEU A 75 2.26 0.11 -15.43
CA LEU A 75 1.42 1.30 -15.38
C LEU A 75 0.25 1.15 -14.39
N ASN A 76 -0.42 -0.01 -14.36
CA ASN A 76 -1.50 -0.25 -13.40
C ASN A 76 -0.97 -0.27 -11.95
N GLY A 77 0.20 -0.87 -11.72
CA GLY A 77 0.87 -0.85 -10.42
C GLY A 77 1.28 0.56 -9.98
N LEU A 78 1.83 1.35 -10.90
CA LEU A 78 2.19 2.75 -10.67
C LEU A 78 0.96 3.59 -10.31
N VAL A 79 -0.11 3.50 -11.11
CA VAL A 79 -1.36 4.25 -10.87
C VAL A 79 -1.96 3.85 -9.52
N LEU A 80 -1.94 2.57 -9.14
CA LEU A 80 -2.34 2.15 -7.80
C LEU A 80 -1.48 2.81 -6.72
N GLY A 81 -0.15 2.72 -6.80
CA GLY A 81 0.75 3.28 -5.80
C GLY A 81 0.55 4.80 -5.63
N VAL A 82 0.36 5.53 -6.74
CA VAL A 82 0.00 6.96 -6.71
C VAL A 82 -1.36 7.19 -6.06
N THR A 83 -2.37 6.39 -6.40
CA THR A 83 -3.72 6.52 -5.82
C THR A 83 -3.68 6.33 -4.32
N VAL A 84 -2.97 5.31 -3.83
CA VAL A 84 -2.82 5.04 -2.40
C VAL A 84 -2.06 6.18 -1.72
N ALA A 85 -0.97 6.67 -2.32
CA ALA A 85 -0.21 7.78 -1.76
C ALA A 85 -1.06 9.07 -1.64
N VAL A 86 -1.92 9.35 -2.63
CA VAL A 86 -2.86 10.47 -2.55
C VAL A 86 -3.84 10.29 -1.39
N ILE A 87 -4.38 9.09 -1.21
CA ILE A 87 -5.29 8.80 -0.08
C ILE A 87 -4.58 8.99 1.25
N ASP A 88 -3.37 8.45 1.41
CA ASP A 88 -2.55 8.60 2.62
C ASP A 88 -2.27 10.08 2.94
N ILE A 89 -1.88 10.88 1.94
CA ILE A 89 -1.69 12.33 2.10
C ILE A 89 -2.99 13.02 2.54
N VAL A 90 -4.13 12.68 1.94
CA VAL A 90 -5.43 13.25 2.32
C VAL A 90 -5.79 12.88 3.77
N ILE A 91 -5.56 11.63 4.18
CA ILE A 91 -5.78 11.18 5.57
C ILE A 91 -4.86 11.96 6.52
N LEU A 92 -3.57 12.10 6.19
CA LEU A 92 -2.60 12.82 7.01
C LEU A 92 -3.02 14.28 7.20
N LEU A 93 -3.39 14.97 6.11
CA LEU A 93 -3.87 16.35 6.15
C LEU A 93 -5.17 16.48 6.96
N ALA A 94 -6.11 15.55 6.81
CA ALA A 94 -7.36 15.55 7.54
C ALA A 94 -7.19 15.25 9.04
N SER A 95 -6.16 14.48 9.41
CA SER A 95 -5.86 14.14 10.80
C SER A 95 -5.26 15.30 11.61
N GLY A 96 -4.74 16.33 10.95
CA GLY A 96 -4.01 17.42 11.61
C GLY A 96 -2.64 17.01 12.17
N ALA A 97 -2.12 15.83 11.79
CA ALA A 97 -0.81 15.36 12.21
C ALA A 97 0.32 16.29 11.74
N GLU A 98 1.34 16.45 12.58
CA GLU A 98 2.54 17.20 12.23
C GLU A 98 3.28 16.50 11.07
N PHE A 99 3.77 17.27 10.10
CA PHE A 99 4.49 16.69 8.96
C PHE A 99 5.88 16.21 9.38
N HIS A 100 6.13 14.90 9.22
CA HIS A 100 7.45 14.31 9.36
C HIS A 100 8.00 13.83 8.01
N PRO A 101 9.32 13.98 7.73
CA PRO A 101 9.93 13.51 6.49
C PRO A 101 9.71 12.02 6.18
N VAL A 102 9.49 11.20 7.21
CA VAL A 102 9.15 9.77 7.04
C VAL A 102 7.88 9.56 6.21
N PHE A 103 6.91 10.48 6.26
CA PHE A 103 5.68 10.37 5.49
C PHE A 103 5.92 10.60 3.99
N ALA A 104 6.83 11.50 3.63
CA ALA A 104 7.24 11.67 2.24
C ALA A 104 7.95 10.41 1.72
N VAL A 105 8.88 9.86 2.51
CA VAL A 105 9.58 8.60 2.17
C VAL A 105 8.59 7.44 2.06
N SER A 106 7.61 7.36 2.96
CA SER A 106 6.55 6.36 2.92
C SER A 106 5.73 6.43 1.63
N ASN A 107 5.30 7.63 1.24
CA ASN A 107 4.50 7.84 0.04
C ASN A 107 5.28 7.48 -1.24
N ILE A 108 6.56 7.87 -1.32
CA ILE A 108 7.45 7.40 -2.40
C ILE A 108 7.56 5.88 -2.40
N GLY A 109 7.72 5.29 -1.21
CA GLY A 109 7.75 3.83 -1.01
C GLY A 109 6.50 3.14 -1.55
N ARG A 110 5.31 3.67 -1.27
CA ARG A 110 4.02 3.15 -1.77
C ARG A 110 3.94 3.16 -3.30
N VAL A 111 4.42 4.23 -3.94
CA VAL A 111 4.50 4.34 -5.41
C VAL A 111 5.46 3.31 -6.00
N VAL A 112 6.65 3.18 -5.42
CA VAL A 112 7.67 2.21 -5.83
C VAL A 112 7.14 0.78 -5.64
N ALA A 113 6.54 0.48 -4.49
CA ALA A 113 5.96 -0.82 -4.17
C ALA A 113 4.87 -1.22 -5.17
N GLY A 114 3.91 -0.34 -5.45
CA GLY A 114 2.85 -0.60 -6.43
C GLY A 114 3.44 -0.89 -7.82
N THR A 115 4.44 -0.12 -8.23
CA THR A 115 5.16 -0.30 -9.50
C THR A 115 5.86 -1.67 -9.58
N ILE A 116 6.59 -2.06 -8.51
CA ILE A 116 7.24 -3.37 -8.39
C ILE A 116 6.20 -4.49 -8.43
N GLY A 117 5.10 -4.37 -7.70
CA GLY A 117 4.00 -5.33 -7.72
C GLY A 117 3.46 -5.54 -9.12
N GLY A 118 3.17 -4.44 -9.83
CA GLY A 118 2.74 -4.51 -11.23
C GLY A 118 3.75 -5.22 -12.12
N TRP A 119 5.04 -4.90 -11.99
CA TRP A 119 6.11 -5.56 -12.74
C TRP A 119 6.20 -7.08 -12.45
N LEU A 120 6.10 -7.50 -11.18
CA LEU A 120 6.11 -8.91 -10.78
C LEU A 120 4.93 -9.68 -11.40
N ALA A 121 3.75 -9.06 -11.50
CA ALA A 121 2.59 -9.69 -12.12
C ALA A 121 2.82 -9.94 -13.62
N GLY A 122 3.46 -9.00 -14.31
CA GLY A 122 3.81 -9.15 -15.73
C GLY A 122 4.82 -10.28 -15.98
N ARG A 123 5.72 -10.54 -15.02
CA ARG A 123 6.65 -11.68 -15.08
C ARG A 123 6.02 -13.03 -14.74
N SER A 124 4.88 -13.02 -14.04
CA SER A 124 4.19 -14.23 -13.60
C SER A 124 3.33 -14.89 -14.69
N MET A 125 3.32 -14.35 -15.92
CA MET A 125 2.63 -14.93 -17.07
C MET A 125 3.59 -15.82 -17.87
N PRO A 126 3.41 -17.16 -17.87
CA PRO A 126 4.18 -18.05 -18.74
C PRO A 126 3.70 -17.90 -20.18
N GLY A 127 4.59 -17.53 -21.11
CA GLY A 127 4.29 -17.59 -22.55
C GLY A 127 4.90 -16.50 -23.43
N ALA A 128 6.23 -16.43 -23.50
CA ALA A 128 6.88 -16.16 -24.78
C ALA A 128 7.76 -17.38 -25.04
N VAL A 129 7.15 -18.38 -25.67
CA VAL A 129 7.83 -19.52 -26.26
C VAL A 129 8.90 -18.97 -27.19
N SER A 130 10.17 -19.24 -26.88
CA SER A 130 11.24 -19.16 -27.86
C SER A 130 10.98 -20.26 -28.91
N SER A 131 10.24 -19.93 -29.96
CA SER A 131 10.21 -20.73 -31.17
C SER A 131 11.51 -20.47 -31.93
N THR A 132 12.34 -21.52 -31.96
CA THR A 132 13.34 -21.91 -32.98
C THR A 132 13.66 -20.92 -34.08
#